data_AF-A0A8S2KPT8-F1
#
_entry.id   AF-A0A8S2KPT8-F1
#
_cell.length_a   1.000
_cell.length_b   1.000
_cell.length_c   1.000
_cell.angle_alpha   90.00
_cell.angle_beta   90.00
_cell.angle_gamma   90.00
#
_symmetry.space_group_name_H-M   'P 1'
#
loop_
_entity.id
_entity.type
_entity.pdbx_description
1 polymer ?
#
loop_
_entity_poly.entity_id
_entity_poly.type
_entity_poly.pdbx_seq_one_letter_code
_entity_poly.pdbx_strand_id
1 'polypeptide(L)'
;MVGVLDLGGASTQVTFTHLNNIDNEPIPDDFTTNITLFDTVYSPYAHSYLCWGKNEALKRYRARLLNAALNTGRNYFATAKNLHIRDPCLANGTNDTVTVNSLFRSPCTANEKQRYLTYTNKTSFKFIGSGNAAQCRQAILNLFDAKRNDRTVNCTYKQDYCTFDDTFQPKLPEDIKFIALSGYYYVFNNLAHGMKKPDEFTAERYHYRDFQQEEIDRRLINVCETNYSTFYIQESMTPSNEPHKRSLCFDGWYMWLLLTYAIGFTQSDLKRLTFANTFPTGKVGWTLGYMINQTNYIPAEFREKALTKTSFIGLLSGSLVLILITFIFLLLTCYLCLKKKSTITAKNKDGYMEATEQANV
;
A
#
# COMPACT_ATOMS: atom_id res chain seq x y z
N MET A 1 4.84 -10.68 5.76
CA MET A 1 3.83 -9.60 5.80
C MET A 1 4.14 -8.59 4.70
N VAL A 2 3.33 -7.55 4.54
CA VAL A 2 3.49 -6.56 3.46
C VAL A 2 3.32 -5.15 4.00
N GLY A 3 4.20 -4.24 3.58
CA GLY A 3 4.05 -2.79 3.74
C GLY A 3 3.39 -2.17 2.52
N VAL A 4 2.67 -1.08 2.72
CA VAL A 4 1.93 -0.36 1.67
C VAL A 4 2.38 1.10 1.64
N LEU A 5 2.61 1.59 0.42
CA LEU A 5 2.87 2.99 0.11
C LEU A 5 1.76 3.49 -0.80
N ASP A 6 1.19 4.64 -0.48
CA ASP A 6 0.15 5.28 -1.31
C ASP A 6 0.59 6.71 -1.64
N LEU A 7 0.64 7.07 -2.92
CA LEU A 7 0.97 8.44 -3.36
C LEU A 7 -0.25 9.08 -3.99
N GLY A 8 -0.84 10.02 -3.25
CA GLY A 8 -1.95 10.85 -3.72
C GLY A 8 -1.49 12.14 -4.39
N GLY A 9 -2.48 12.98 -4.72
CA GLY A 9 -2.23 14.35 -5.20
C GLY A 9 -1.77 15.29 -4.08
N ALA A 10 -2.30 15.13 -2.87
CA ALA A 10 -2.09 16.04 -1.74
C ALA A 10 -1.22 15.48 -0.61
N SER A 11 -1.24 14.17 -0.40
CA SER A 11 -0.43 13.49 0.61
C SER A 11 0.21 12.22 0.05
N THR A 12 1.15 11.66 0.80
CA THR A 12 1.66 10.29 0.63
C THR A 12 1.59 9.56 1.96
N GLN A 13 1.44 8.24 1.95
CA GLN A 13 1.26 7.41 3.12
C GLN A 13 2.25 6.25 3.11
N VAL A 14 2.71 5.88 4.30
CA VAL A 14 3.56 4.72 4.55
C VAL A 14 2.93 3.91 5.67
N THR A 15 2.76 2.61 5.46
CA THR A 15 2.22 1.70 6.48
C THR A 15 2.92 0.36 6.41
N PHE A 16 3.39 -0.17 7.54
CA PHE A 16 3.98 -1.50 7.60
C PHE A 16 3.90 -2.09 9.00
N THR A 17 3.93 -3.41 9.09
CA THR A 17 4.00 -4.12 10.37
C THR A 17 5.46 -4.24 10.80
N HIS A 18 5.72 -3.92 12.05
CA HIS A 18 7.04 -4.07 12.66
C HIS A 18 7.06 -5.43 13.37
N LEU A 19 7.64 -6.45 12.73
CA LEU A 19 7.53 -7.83 13.20
C LEU A 19 8.50 -8.17 14.32
N ASN A 20 9.66 -7.55 14.29
CA ASN A 20 10.70 -7.73 15.27
C ASN A 20 11.14 -6.32 15.62
N ASN A 21 11.22 -6.00 16.91
CA ASN A 21 11.79 -4.74 17.32
C ASN A 21 13.29 -4.75 16.96
N ILE A 22 13.63 -4.38 15.72
CA ILE A 22 14.98 -4.46 15.15
C ILE A 22 15.99 -3.80 16.10
N ASP A 23 15.54 -2.79 16.87
CA ASP A 23 16.34 -2.07 17.85
C ASP A 23 15.66 -1.86 19.23
N ASN A 24 14.61 -2.61 19.57
CA ASN A 24 13.79 -2.38 20.80
C ASN A 24 13.17 -0.98 20.95
N GLU A 25 13.15 -0.15 19.91
CA GLU A 25 12.51 1.17 19.94
C GLU A 25 10.98 0.99 19.77
N PRO A 26 10.15 1.40 20.74
CA PRO A 26 8.71 1.33 20.61
C PRO A 26 8.21 2.37 19.59
N ILE A 27 7.21 2.00 18.80
CA ILE A 27 6.50 2.96 17.94
C ILE A 27 5.63 3.82 18.86
N PRO A 28 5.72 5.17 18.80
CA PRO A 28 4.87 6.04 19.60
C PRO A 28 3.39 5.87 19.22
N ASP A 29 2.50 6.05 20.19
CA ASP A 29 1.06 5.83 20.04
C ASP A 29 0.44 6.65 18.89
N ASP A 30 0.98 7.82 18.59
CA ASP A 30 0.53 8.67 17.47
C ASP A 30 0.75 8.03 16.07
N PHE A 31 1.60 7.01 15.99
CA PHE A 31 2.02 6.35 14.75
C PHE A 31 1.59 4.89 14.66
N THR A 32 0.90 4.35 15.66
CA THR A 32 0.44 2.96 15.64
C THR A 32 -0.91 2.80 16.32
N THR A 33 -1.66 1.76 15.91
CA THR A 33 -2.91 1.39 16.55
C THR A 33 -3.07 -0.11 16.46
N ASN A 34 -3.39 -0.75 17.59
CA ASN A 34 -3.63 -2.18 17.62
C ASN A 34 -4.91 -2.51 16.85
N ILE A 35 -4.79 -3.41 15.88
CA ILE A 35 -5.91 -4.00 15.14
C ILE A 35 -5.89 -5.51 15.35
N THR A 36 -7.04 -6.10 15.68
CA THR A 36 -7.17 -7.55 15.82
C THR A 36 -7.86 -8.10 14.58
N LEU A 37 -7.18 -8.98 13.85
CA LEU A 37 -7.71 -9.63 12.67
C LEU A 37 -7.46 -11.14 12.81
N PHE A 38 -8.52 -11.95 12.79
CA PHE A 38 -8.43 -13.42 12.87
C PHE A 38 -7.59 -13.91 14.07
N ASP A 39 -7.94 -13.49 15.28
CA ASP A 39 -7.27 -13.77 16.57
C ASP A 39 -5.81 -13.31 16.67
N THR A 40 -5.34 -12.55 15.68
CA THR A 40 -3.97 -12.01 15.69
C THR A 40 -4.02 -10.50 15.88
N VAL A 41 -3.33 -10.01 16.92
CA VAL A 41 -3.13 -8.58 17.15
C VAL A 41 -1.97 -8.10 16.28
N TYR A 42 -2.22 -7.04 15.50
CA TYR A 42 -1.21 -6.34 14.72
C TYR A 42 -1.10 -4.91 15.22
N SER A 43 0.13 -4.39 15.33
CA SER A 43 0.41 -2.98 15.64
C SER A 43 1.18 -2.36 14.47
N PRO A 44 0.54 -2.08 13.33
CA PRO A 44 1.22 -1.48 12.19
C PRO A 44 1.68 -0.05 12.53
N TYR A 45 2.86 0.32 12.05
CA TYR A 45 3.23 1.72 11.87
C TYR A 45 2.41 2.29 10.72
N ALA A 46 1.85 3.48 10.89
CA ALA A 46 1.18 4.22 9.83
C ALA A 46 1.45 5.72 9.96
N HIS A 47 1.79 6.36 8.84
CA HIS A 47 1.91 7.81 8.80
C HIS A 47 1.47 8.39 7.45
N SER A 48 0.95 9.62 7.48
CA SER A 48 0.60 10.39 6.29
C SER A 48 1.35 11.71 6.26
N TYR A 49 2.19 11.87 5.24
CA TYR A 49 2.90 13.10 4.94
C TYR A 49 1.99 14.03 4.12
N LEU A 50 1.26 14.92 4.79
CA LEU A 50 0.44 15.94 4.14
C LEU A 50 1.31 16.95 3.38
N CYS A 51 0.82 17.48 2.26
CA CYS A 51 1.56 18.37 1.36
C CYS A 51 2.76 17.74 0.63
N TRP A 52 2.87 16.41 0.71
CA TRP A 52 3.86 15.59 0.01
C TRP A 52 3.22 14.62 -1.00
N GLY A 53 1.95 14.85 -1.35
CA GLY A 53 1.39 14.30 -2.58
C GLY A 53 1.97 15.00 -3.80
N LYS A 54 2.03 14.31 -4.94
CA LYS A 54 2.80 14.78 -6.11
C LYS A 54 2.35 16.14 -6.66
N ASN A 55 1.05 16.44 -6.60
CA ASN A 55 0.52 17.71 -7.12
C ASN A 55 0.86 18.88 -6.18
N GLU A 56 0.77 18.68 -4.87
CA GLU A 56 1.15 19.70 -3.89
C GLU A 56 2.67 19.90 -3.82
N ALA A 57 3.45 18.82 -3.98
CA ALA A 57 4.90 18.90 -4.12
C ALA A 57 5.31 19.71 -5.37
N LEU A 58 4.65 19.49 -6.52
CA LEU A 58 4.90 20.27 -7.75
C LEU A 58 4.61 21.77 -7.53
N LYS A 59 3.51 22.11 -6.83
CA LYS A 59 3.20 23.50 -6.49
C LYS A 59 4.28 24.11 -5.60
N ARG A 60 4.70 23.42 -4.54
CA ARG A 60 5.78 23.88 -3.64
C ARG A 60 7.10 24.06 -4.39
N TYR A 61 7.46 23.10 -5.23
CA TYR A 61 8.63 23.18 -6.11
C TYR A 61 8.58 24.44 -7.00
N ARG A 62 7.48 24.67 -7.72
CA ARG A 62 7.35 25.85 -8.60
C ARG A 62 7.29 27.16 -7.82
N ALA A 63 6.68 27.19 -6.65
CA ALA A 63 6.68 28.36 -5.76
C ALA A 63 8.11 28.74 -5.35
N ARG A 64 8.96 27.75 -5.05
CA ARG A 64 10.37 27.98 -4.72
C ARG A 64 11.20 28.44 -5.91
N LEU A 65 10.98 27.89 -7.11
CA LEU A 65 11.61 28.41 -8.33
C LEU A 65 11.25 29.87 -8.59
N LEU A 66 9.97 30.22 -8.41
CA LEU A 66 9.51 31.59 -8.58
C LEU A 66 10.16 32.53 -7.55
N ASN A 67 10.27 32.11 -6.29
CA ASN A 67 10.99 32.86 -5.25
C ASN A 67 12.48 33.04 -5.59
N ALA A 68 13.15 32.00 -6.10
CA ALA A 68 14.55 32.07 -6.51
C ALA A 68 14.76 33.02 -7.70
N ALA A 69 13.87 32.99 -8.70
CA ALA A 69 13.89 33.89 -9.85
C ALA A 69 13.72 35.37 -9.43
N LEU A 70 12.87 35.65 -8.44
CA LEU A 70 12.70 37.00 -7.89
C LEU A 70 13.93 37.47 -7.10
N ASN A 71 14.62 36.58 -6.38
CA ASN A 71 15.81 36.93 -5.60
C ASN A 71 17.05 37.16 -6.48
N THR A 72 17.13 36.53 -7.66
CA THR A 72 18.28 36.64 -8.57
C THR A 72 18.19 37.84 -9.50
N GLY A 73 16.98 38.37 -9.73
CA GLY A 73 16.80 39.63 -10.45
C GLY A 73 17.14 40.82 -9.55
N ARG A 74 18.13 41.65 -9.94
CA ARG A 74 18.32 43.02 -9.42
C ARG A 74 17.14 43.97 -9.74
N ASN A 75 15.95 43.44 -9.98
CA ASN A 75 14.76 44.18 -10.35
C ASN A 75 13.63 43.78 -9.41
N TYR A 76 13.63 44.43 -8.25
CA TYR A 76 12.45 44.60 -7.39
C TYR A 76 11.22 45.12 -8.17
N PHE A 77 11.43 45.64 -9.40
CA PHE A 77 10.44 46.17 -10.33
C PHE A 77 10.13 45.26 -11.54
N ALA A 78 10.61 44.01 -11.58
CA ALA A 78 10.25 43.09 -12.67
C ALA A 78 8.73 42.80 -12.63
N THR A 79 8.00 43.29 -13.63
CA THR A 79 6.58 42.97 -13.77
C THR A 79 6.41 41.48 -14.09
N ALA A 80 5.30 40.87 -13.66
CA ALA A 80 5.02 39.45 -13.89
C ALA A 80 5.11 39.04 -15.38
N LYS A 81 4.90 39.98 -16.30
CA LYS A 81 5.04 39.79 -17.75
C LYS A 81 6.48 39.59 -18.24
N ASN A 82 7.47 40.16 -17.55
CA ASN A 82 8.87 40.13 -17.98
C ASN A 82 9.72 39.09 -17.21
N LEU A 83 9.13 38.45 -16.20
CA LEU A 83 9.81 37.43 -15.42
C LEU A 83 9.63 36.04 -16.07
N HIS A 84 10.73 35.50 -16.57
CA HIS A 84 10.78 34.14 -17.10
C HIS A 84 11.43 33.21 -16.08
N ILE A 85 10.65 32.26 -15.54
CA ILE A 85 11.16 31.28 -14.59
C ILE A 85 11.66 30.07 -15.36
N ARG A 86 12.95 29.75 -15.28
CA ARG A 86 13.48 28.51 -15.85
C ARG A 86 13.07 27.32 -14.96
N ASP A 87 12.41 26.34 -15.55
CA ASP A 87 11.96 25.12 -14.87
C ASP A 87 12.76 23.92 -15.42
N PRO A 88 13.74 23.38 -14.64
CA PRO A 88 14.56 22.25 -15.09
C PRO A 88 13.79 20.93 -15.20
N CYS A 89 12.66 20.79 -14.49
CA CYS A 89 11.81 19.61 -14.58
C CYS A 89 10.78 19.69 -15.71
N LEU A 90 10.71 20.81 -16.42
CA LEU A 90 9.86 20.98 -17.59
C LEU A 90 10.72 20.83 -18.86
N ALA A 91 10.26 19.98 -19.80
CA ALA A 91 11.03 19.62 -20.98
C ALA A 91 11.45 20.86 -21.81
N ASN A 92 12.63 20.81 -22.43
CA ASN A 92 13.07 21.89 -23.30
C ASN A 92 12.12 22.07 -24.50
N GLY A 93 11.86 23.32 -24.90
CA GLY A 93 10.94 23.64 -26.00
C GLY A 93 9.46 23.76 -25.60
N THR A 94 9.12 23.63 -24.31
CA THR A 94 7.76 23.90 -23.80
C THR A 94 7.75 25.04 -22.78
N ASN A 95 6.57 25.62 -22.56
CA ASN A 95 6.37 26.62 -21.53
C ASN A 95 5.01 26.43 -20.86
N ASP A 96 4.95 26.70 -19.58
CA ASP A 96 3.74 26.60 -18.78
C ASP A 96 3.40 27.95 -18.14
N THR A 97 2.12 28.22 -17.93
CA THR A 97 1.67 29.48 -17.33
C THR A 97 0.82 29.17 -16.12
N VAL A 98 1.27 29.64 -14.96
CA VAL A 98 0.63 29.35 -13.68
C VAL A 98 0.17 30.65 -13.05
N THR A 99 -1.09 30.70 -12.61
CA THR A 99 -1.63 31.86 -11.89
C THR A 99 -1.22 31.83 -10.42
N VAL A 100 -1.16 33.01 -9.80
CA VAL A 100 -1.00 33.18 -8.34
C VAL A 100 -2.02 32.33 -7.60
N ASN A 101 -3.29 32.35 -8.02
CA ASN A 101 -4.33 31.54 -7.39
C ASN A 101 -4.05 30.03 -7.51
N SER A 102 -3.71 29.53 -8.70
CA SER A 102 -3.43 28.09 -8.87
C SER A 102 -2.24 27.60 -8.05
N LEU A 103 -1.24 28.46 -7.82
CA LEU A 103 -0.01 28.10 -7.09
C LEU A 103 -0.15 28.27 -5.57
N PHE A 104 -0.84 29.32 -5.13
CA PHE A 104 -0.88 29.77 -3.72
C PHE A 104 -2.26 29.67 -3.04
N ARG A 105 -3.24 29.02 -3.68
CA ARG A 105 -4.53 28.70 -3.03
C ARG A 105 -4.40 27.56 -2.01
N SER A 106 -3.45 26.66 -2.21
CA SER A 106 -3.24 25.52 -1.31
C SER A 106 -2.61 25.96 0.01
N PRO A 107 -2.99 25.37 1.16
CA PRO A 107 -2.28 25.60 2.42
C PRO A 107 -0.80 25.17 2.33
N CYS A 108 -0.47 24.23 1.44
CA CYS A 108 0.87 23.69 1.27
C CYS A 108 1.90 24.69 0.75
N THR A 109 1.47 25.83 0.21
CA THR A 109 2.32 26.91 -0.30
C THR A 109 2.12 28.23 0.44
N ALA A 110 1.50 28.18 1.63
CA ALA A 110 1.20 29.37 2.43
C ALA A 110 2.47 30.13 2.82
N ASN A 111 3.55 29.42 3.16
CA ASN A 111 4.82 30.04 3.54
C ASN A 111 5.45 30.79 2.34
N GLU A 112 5.39 30.21 1.15
CA GLU A 112 5.88 30.84 -0.07
C GLU A 112 4.99 32.00 -0.55
N LYS A 113 3.71 32.02 -0.19
CA LYS A 113 2.71 33.02 -0.62
C LYS A 113 3.00 34.44 -0.14
N GLN A 114 3.69 34.60 0.99
CA GLN A 114 3.84 35.91 1.67
C GLN A 114 4.42 37.01 0.76
N ARG A 115 5.24 36.63 -0.22
CA ARG A 115 5.87 37.54 -1.18
C ARG A 115 4.96 37.97 -2.33
N TYR A 116 3.77 37.40 -2.44
CA TYR A 116 2.85 37.58 -3.57
C TYR A 116 1.54 38.27 -3.20
N LEU A 117 1.43 38.81 -1.98
CA LEU A 117 0.22 39.47 -1.49
C LEU A 117 -0.16 40.73 -2.30
N THR A 118 0.80 41.33 -3.00
CA THR A 118 0.60 42.51 -3.86
C THR A 118 0.10 42.15 -5.26
N TYR A 119 0.14 40.87 -5.65
CA TYR A 119 -0.36 40.42 -6.95
C TYR A 119 -1.83 39.99 -6.87
N THR A 120 -2.55 40.21 -7.96
CA THR A 120 -3.92 39.71 -8.07
C THR A 120 -3.93 38.20 -8.22
N ASN A 121 -5.00 37.54 -7.79
CA ASN A 121 -5.21 36.10 -7.99
C ASN A 121 -5.14 35.67 -9.48
N LYS A 122 -5.38 36.59 -10.42
CA LYS A 122 -5.32 36.36 -11.87
C LYS A 122 -3.94 36.58 -12.47
N THR A 123 -3.02 37.20 -11.73
CA THR A 123 -1.65 37.40 -12.21
C THR A 123 -1.02 36.04 -12.50
N SER A 124 -0.36 35.93 -13.66
CA SER A 124 0.26 34.69 -14.11
C SER A 124 1.75 34.85 -14.34
N PHE A 125 2.48 33.76 -14.10
CA PHE A 125 3.92 33.66 -14.30
C PHE A 125 4.23 32.57 -15.30
N LYS A 126 5.18 32.83 -16.20
CA LYS A 126 5.58 31.93 -17.27
C LYS A 126 6.81 31.12 -16.87
N PHE A 127 6.64 29.80 -16.82
CA PHE A 127 7.70 28.84 -16.62
C PHE A 127 8.19 28.35 -17.99
N ILE A 128 9.49 28.42 -18.23
CA ILE A 128 10.14 28.01 -19.48
C ILE A 128 10.93 26.74 -19.19
N GLY A 129 10.60 25.67 -19.90
CA GLY A 129 11.29 24.39 -19.71
C GLY A 129 12.73 24.45 -20.18
N SER A 130 13.65 24.10 -19.30
CA SER A 130 15.06 23.93 -19.66
C SER A 130 15.47 22.48 -19.82
N GLY A 131 14.66 21.52 -19.36
CA GLY A 131 14.90 20.09 -19.49
C GLY A 131 16.28 19.65 -19.01
N ASN A 132 16.58 19.86 -17.72
CA ASN A 132 17.88 19.53 -17.15
C ASN A 132 17.69 18.58 -15.96
N ALA A 133 18.00 17.30 -16.15
CA ALA A 133 17.72 16.26 -15.16
C ALA A 133 18.47 16.50 -13.85
N ALA A 134 19.74 16.89 -13.91
CA ALA A 134 20.56 17.13 -12.73
C ALA A 134 20.02 18.30 -11.87
N GLN A 135 19.65 19.42 -12.52
CA GLN A 135 19.05 20.57 -11.83
C GLN A 135 17.66 20.25 -11.31
N CYS A 136 16.86 19.47 -12.05
CA CYS A 136 15.54 19.01 -11.60
C CYS A 136 15.67 18.17 -10.32
N ARG A 137 16.54 17.14 -10.34
CA ARG A 137 16.88 16.31 -9.19
C ARG A 137 17.31 17.15 -8.00
N GLN A 138 18.24 18.10 -8.20
CA GLN A 138 18.74 18.94 -7.12
C GLN A 138 17.65 19.85 -6.53
N ALA A 139 16.80 20.43 -7.37
CA ALA A 139 15.72 21.29 -6.90
C ALA A 139 14.66 20.52 -6.10
N ILE A 140 14.42 19.24 -6.43
CA ILE A 140 13.57 18.34 -5.65
C ILE A 140 14.24 17.93 -4.34
N LEU A 141 15.54 17.61 -4.33
CA LEU A 141 16.30 17.36 -3.09
C LEU A 141 16.19 18.54 -2.13
N ASN A 142 16.36 19.77 -2.63
CA ASN A 142 16.21 20.99 -1.84
C ASN A 142 14.79 21.15 -1.25
N LEU A 143 13.76 20.55 -1.85
CA LEU A 143 12.40 20.53 -1.28
C LEU A 143 12.37 19.72 0.01
N PHE A 144 12.96 18.51 0.00
CA PHE A 144 13.08 17.63 1.17
C PHE A 144 14.04 18.22 2.21
N ASP A 145 15.20 18.70 1.79
CA ASP A 145 16.23 19.23 2.68
C ASP A 145 15.78 20.48 3.43
N ALA A 146 14.96 21.33 2.81
CA ALA A 146 14.45 22.50 3.50
C ALA A 146 13.49 22.15 4.65
N LYS A 147 12.91 20.95 4.64
CA LYS A 147 12.15 20.45 5.79
C LYS A 147 13.02 19.70 6.78
N ARG A 148 13.89 18.81 6.30
CA ARG A 148 14.88 18.12 7.15
C ARG A 148 15.79 19.06 7.95
N ASN A 149 16.11 20.23 7.39
CA ASN A 149 17.00 21.21 8.02
C ASN A 149 16.22 22.37 8.68
N ASP A 150 14.89 22.24 8.85
CA ASP A 150 14.05 23.24 9.49
C ASP A 150 14.32 23.25 11.01
N ARG A 151 15.29 24.05 11.45
CA ARG A 151 15.68 24.15 12.87
C ARG A 151 14.57 24.65 13.80
N THR A 152 13.42 25.07 13.27
CA THR A 152 12.26 25.48 14.07
C THR A 152 11.43 24.30 14.54
N VAL A 153 11.62 23.13 13.92
CA VAL A 153 11.02 21.86 14.30
C VAL A 153 12.14 20.95 14.79
N ASN A 154 11.93 20.27 15.90
CA ASN A 154 12.90 19.30 16.41
C ASN A 154 12.20 17.96 16.51
N CYS A 155 12.70 16.97 15.79
CA CYS A 155 12.27 15.60 15.96
C CYS A 155 12.70 15.13 17.35
N THR A 156 11.74 14.80 18.22
CA THR A 156 12.00 14.43 19.62
C THR A 156 12.54 13.01 19.77
N TYR A 157 12.65 12.27 18.66
CA TYR A 157 13.12 10.88 18.60
C TYR A 157 14.61 10.83 18.26
N LYS A 158 15.20 9.63 18.33
CA LYS A 158 16.58 9.42 17.88
C LYS A 158 16.69 9.82 16.40
N GLN A 159 17.80 10.45 16.04
CA GLN A 159 17.99 11.04 14.71
C GLN A 159 17.77 10.04 13.55
N ASP A 160 18.13 8.78 13.76
CA ASP A 160 17.97 7.67 12.81
C ASP A 160 16.51 7.18 12.64
N TYR A 161 15.58 7.69 13.45
CA TYR A 161 14.13 7.47 13.37
C TYR A 161 13.39 8.70 12.86
N CYS A 162 14.09 9.76 12.47
CA CYS A 162 13.48 10.99 11.97
C CYS A 162 13.61 11.05 10.45
N THR A 163 12.50 11.27 9.77
CA THR A 163 12.51 11.47 8.31
C THR A 163 12.61 12.95 7.95
N PHE A 164 12.40 13.26 6.68
CA PHE A 164 12.58 14.58 6.08
C PHE A 164 11.59 15.67 6.52
N ASP A 165 10.55 15.35 7.28
CA ASP A 165 9.56 16.30 7.81
C ASP A 165 9.51 16.27 9.35
N ASP A 166 10.65 15.90 9.97
CA ASP A 166 10.82 15.74 11.42
C ASP A 166 9.86 14.74 12.05
N THR A 167 9.41 13.77 11.25
CA THR A 167 8.46 12.74 11.64
C THR A 167 9.18 11.47 12.07
N PHE A 168 8.69 10.84 13.14
CA PHE A 168 9.07 9.47 13.50
C PHE A 168 8.76 8.48 12.37
N GLN A 169 9.73 7.66 12.00
CA GLN A 169 9.54 6.49 11.16
C GLN A 169 10.50 5.38 11.62
N PRO A 170 10.00 4.17 11.91
CA PRO A 170 10.85 3.02 12.15
C PRO A 170 11.70 2.69 10.93
N LYS A 171 12.83 2.02 11.17
CA LYS A 171 13.59 1.39 10.09
C LYS A 171 12.69 0.43 9.30
N LEU A 172 12.85 0.42 7.99
CA LEU A 172 12.07 -0.45 7.12
C LEU A 172 12.42 -1.92 7.40
N PRO A 173 11.45 -2.81 7.66
CA PRO A 173 11.75 -4.20 7.94
C PRO A 173 12.34 -4.93 6.73
N GLU A 174 13.38 -5.73 6.98
CA GLU A 174 14.11 -6.46 5.94
C GLU A 174 13.33 -7.69 5.40
N ASP A 175 12.39 -8.21 6.19
CA ASP A 175 11.68 -9.48 5.95
C ASP A 175 10.30 -9.30 5.30
N ILE A 176 9.91 -8.05 5.00
CA ILE A 176 8.62 -7.75 4.35
C ILE A 176 8.81 -7.25 2.91
N LYS A 177 7.76 -7.44 2.11
CA LYS A 177 7.62 -6.85 0.79
C LYS A 177 6.88 -5.52 0.89
N PHE A 178 7.09 -4.63 -0.08
CA PHE A 178 6.36 -3.38 -0.17
C PHE A 178 5.53 -3.29 -1.45
N ILE A 179 4.30 -2.78 -1.33
CA ILE A 179 3.42 -2.49 -2.46
C ILE A 179 3.24 -0.98 -2.56
N ALA A 180 3.58 -0.41 -3.71
CA ALA A 180 3.40 1.00 -4.04
C ALA A 180 2.18 1.18 -4.95
N LEU A 181 1.20 1.93 -4.46
CA LEU A 181 -0.12 2.11 -5.08
C LEU A 181 -0.29 3.51 -5.69
N SER A 182 -1.40 3.70 -6.40
CA SER A 182 -1.87 5.00 -6.89
C SER A 182 -0.80 5.75 -7.69
N GLY A 183 -0.40 6.96 -7.24
CA GLY A 183 0.58 7.79 -7.92
C GLY A 183 1.92 7.08 -8.15
N TYR A 184 2.36 6.22 -7.23
CA TYR A 184 3.58 5.44 -7.41
C TYR A 184 3.48 4.55 -8.66
N TYR A 185 2.39 3.79 -8.77
CA TYR A 185 2.15 2.94 -9.93
C TYR A 185 2.04 3.73 -11.23
N TYR A 186 1.21 4.79 -11.27
CA TYR A 186 0.98 5.52 -12.52
C TYR A 186 2.24 6.24 -13.02
N VAL A 187 3.05 6.77 -12.12
CA VAL A 187 4.33 7.38 -12.48
C VAL A 187 5.30 6.33 -13.01
N PHE A 188 5.47 5.20 -12.29
CA PHE A 188 6.35 4.13 -12.74
C PHE A 188 5.91 3.52 -14.08
N ASN A 189 4.62 3.30 -14.29
CA ASN A 189 4.05 2.84 -15.55
C ASN A 189 4.42 3.76 -16.73
N ASN A 190 4.37 5.09 -16.54
CA ASN A 190 4.80 6.04 -17.57
C ASN A 190 6.32 6.03 -17.79
N LEU A 191 7.12 5.86 -16.73
CA LEU A 191 8.56 5.67 -16.87
C LEU A 191 8.87 4.39 -17.67
N ALA A 192 8.17 3.28 -17.40
CA ALA A 192 8.41 1.99 -18.02
C ALA A 192 8.01 1.89 -19.51
N HIS A 193 7.35 2.93 -20.08
CA HIS A 193 6.83 2.91 -21.45
C HIS A 193 7.90 2.60 -22.53
N GLY A 194 9.16 2.98 -22.30
CA GLY A 194 10.29 2.70 -23.20
C GLY A 194 11.35 1.76 -22.63
N MET A 195 11.06 1.07 -21.52
CA MET A 195 12.00 0.13 -20.89
C MET A 195 11.80 -1.30 -21.42
N LYS A 196 12.83 -2.14 -21.31
CA LYS A 196 12.70 -3.58 -21.54
C LYS A 196 11.76 -4.17 -20.48
N LYS A 197 10.75 -4.89 -20.93
CA LYS A 197 9.77 -5.56 -20.05
C LYS A 197 10.13 -7.04 -19.91
N PRO A 198 9.84 -7.66 -18.75
CA PRO A 198 9.98 -9.11 -18.57
C PRO A 198 9.00 -9.87 -19.48
N ASP A 199 9.29 -11.15 -19.75
CA ASP A 199 8.52 -11.96 -20.70
C ASP A 199 7.05 -12.17 -20.27
N GLU A 200 6.78 -12.27 -18.96
CA GLU A 200 5.43 -12.37 -18.37
C GLU A 200 4.92 -11.01 -17.89
N PHE A 201 5.11 -9.96 -18.69
CA PHE A 201 4.70 -8.61 -18.31
C PHE A 201 3.17 -8.46 -18.29
N THR A 202 2.63 -8.15 -17.13
CA THR A 202 1.25 -7.64 -17.01
C THR A 202 1.29 -6.15 -16.71
N ALA A 203 0.47 -5.37 -17.41
CA ALA A 203 0.39 -3.92 -17.15
C ALA A 203 -0.11 -3.60 -15.73
N GLU A 204 -0.54 -4.58 -14.95
CA GLU A 204 -1.13 -4.38 -13.64
C GLU A 204 -0.11 -4.21 -12.52
N ARG A 205 1.10 -4.79 -12.67
CA ARG A 205 2.14 -4.82 -11.65
C ARG A 205 3.54 -4.78 -12.24
N TYR A 206 4.41 -4.02 -11.58
CA TYR A 206 5.82 -3.92 -11.89
C TYR A 206 6.61 -4.31 -10.65
N HIS A 207 7.32 -5.43 -10.68
CA HIS A 207 8.30 -5.73 -9.65
C HIS A 207 9.58 -5.00 -9.99
N TYR A 208 10.07 -4.16 -9.06
CA TYR A 208 11.26 -3.35 -9.33
C TYR A 208 12.48 -4.22 -9.69
N ARG A 209 12.61 -5.40 -9.07
CA ARG A 209 13.69 -6.36 -9.33
C ARG A 209 13.78 -6.87 -10.77
N ASP A 210 12.71 -6.72 -11.56
CA ASP A 210 12.67 -7.17 -12.96
C ASP A 210 13.29 -6.13 -13.90
N PHE A 211 13.62 -4.93 -13.38
CA PHE A 211 14.22 -3.82 -14.12
C PHE A 211 15.67 -3.61 -13.66
N GLN A 212 16.55 -3.27 -14.59
CA GLN A 212 17.93 -2.90 -14.27
C GLN A 212 17.99 -1.46 -13.72
N GLN A 213 18.83 -1.23 -12.71
CA GLN A 213 18.95 0.09 -12.08
C GLN A 213 19.40 1.16 -13.11
N GLU A 214 20.34 0.80 -13.98
CA GLU A 214 20.86 1.68 -15.02
C GLU A 214 19.78 2.08 -16.03
N GLU A 215 18.79 1.21 -16.26
CA GLU A 215 17.67 1.49 -17.13
C GLU A 215 16.68 2.49 -16.53
N ILE A 216 16.42 2.36 -15.23
CA ILE A 216 15.61 3.31 -14.47
C ILE A 216 16.31 4.68 -14.43
N ASP A 217 17.60 4.71 -14.11
CA ASP A 217 18.39 5.95 -14.02
C ASP A 217 18.45 6.69 -15.36
N ARG A 218 18.76 5.96 -16.44
CA ARG A 218 18.72 6.49 -17.81
C ARG A 218 17.34 7.04 -18.15
N ARG A 219 16.27 6.36 -17.74
CA ARG A 219 14.92 6.83 -18.03
C ARG A 219 14.58 8.12 -17.27
N LEU A 220 14.93 8.21 -15.98
CA LEU A 220 14.75 9.42 -15.17
C LEU A 220 15.46 10.64 -15.79
N ILE A 221 16.60 10.44 -16.44
CA ILE A 221 17.32 11.49 -17.17
C ILE A 221 16.62 11.82 -18.49
N ASN A 222 16.34 10.80 -19.31
CA ASN A 222 15.83 10.99 -20.67
C ASN A 222 14.46 11.69 -20.70
N VAL A 223 13.56 11.40 -19.75
CA VAL A 223 12.24 12.08 -19.69
C VAL A 223 12.35 13.58 -19.44
N CYS A 224 13.47 14.05 -18.89
CA CYS A 224 13.73 15.46 -18.62
C CYS A 224 14.44 16.15 -19.79
N GLU A 225 15.45 15.48 -20.35
CA GLU A 225 16.39 16.09 -21.31
C GLU A 225 15.92 15.98 -22.77
N THR A 226 14.94 15.11 -23.05
CA THR A 226 14.34 15.03 -24.38
C THR A 226 13.53 16.29 -24.68
N ASN A 227 13.72 16.87 -25.87
CA ASN A 227 12.94 18.02 -26.31
C ASN A 227 11.44 17.68 -26.36
N TYR A 228 10.58 18.62 -25.99
CA TYR A 228 9.15 18.41 -25.87
C TYR A 228 8.48 17.83 -27.12
N SER A 229 8.84 18.30 -28.31
CA SER A 229 8.24 17.80 -29.56
C SER A 229 8.56 16.34 -29.81
N THR A 230 9.82 15.94 -29.57
CA THR A 230 10.26 14.54 -29.67
C THR A 230 9.63 13.69 -28.57
N PHE A 231 9.61 14.18 -27.34
CA PHE A 231 9.03 13.49 -26.19
C PHE A 231 7.52 13.24 -26.38
N TYR A 232 6.79 14.22 -26.91
CA TYR A 232 5.36 14.10 -27.23
C TYR A 232 5.08 12.91 -28.15
N ILE A 233 5.92 12.72 -29.19
CA ILE A 233 5.80 11.63 -30.15
C ILE A 233 6.21 10.30 -29.54
N GLN A 234 7.39 10.24 -28.90
CA GLN A 234 7.91 9.02 -28.29
C GLN A 234 6.97 8.45 -27.22
N GLU A 235 6.31 9.33 -26.47
CA GLU A 235 5.36 8.92 -25.46
C GLU A 235 3.94 8.70 -25.99
N SER A 236 3.70 8.84 -27.29
CA SER A 236 2.36 8.72 -27.88
C SER A 236 1.33 9.58 -27.12
N MET A 237 1.67 10.85 -26.89
CA MET A 237 0.81 11.75 -26.11
C MET A 237 -0.46 12.12 -26.88
N THR A 238 -1.55 12.26 -26.13
CA THR A 238 -2.86 12.71 -26.58
C THR A 238 -3.30 13.89 -25.71
N PRO A 239 -4.23 14.75 -26.17
CA PRO A 239 -4.74 15.86 -25.34
C PRO A 239 -5.28 15.42 -23.97
N SER A 240 -5.77 14.18 -23.85
CA SER A 240 -6.28 13.62 -22.61
C SER A 240 -5.20 13.19 -21.61
N ASN A 241 -4.03 12.73 -22.08
CA ASN A 241 -2.95 12.25 -21.21
C ASN A 241 -1.76 13.23 -21.10
N GLU A 242 -1.68 14.21 -21.99
CA GLU A 242 -0.61 15.21 -22.06
C GLU A 242 -0.37 15.90 -20.71
N PRO A 243 -1.40 16.36 -19.94
CA PRO A 243 -1.15 16.99 -18.64
C PRO A 243 -0.37 16.11 -17.66
N HIS A 244 -0.62 14.79 -17.69
CA HIS A 244 0.06 13.82 -16.84
C HIS A 244 1.46 13.50 -17.36
N LYS A 245 1.63 13.32 -18.66
CA LYS A 245 2.94 12.98 -19.24
C LYS A 245 3.89 14.17 -19.30
N ARG A 246 3.37 15.38 -19.44
CA ARG A 246 4.14 16.62 -19.44
C ARG A 246 4.85 16.88 -18.11
N SER A 247 4.28 16.40 -16.99
CA SER A 247 4.89 16.49 -15.66
C SER A 247 5.78 15.29 -15.31
N LEU A 248 5.97 14.32 -16.23
CA LEU A 248 6.64 13.05 -15.95
C LEU A 248 8.09 13.22 -15.45
N CYS A 249 8.82 14.22 -15.95
CA CYS A 249 10.17 14.49 -15.45
C CYS A 249 10.16 14.85 -13.95
N PHE A 250 9.29 15.78 -13.53
CA PHE A 250 9.11 16.10 -12.11
C PHE A 250 8.59 14.89 -11.33
N ASP A 251 7.48 14.29 -11.78
CA ASP A 251 6.81 13.20 -11.08
C ASP A 251 7.75 11.99 -10.89
N GLY A 252 8.54 11.66 -11.90
CA GLY A 252 9.52 10.56 -11.86
C GLY A 252 10.63 10.80 -10.86
N TRP A 253 11.31 11.95 -10.92
CA TRP A 253 12.35 12.30 -9.95
C TRP A 253 11.79 12.46 -8.53
N TYR A 254 10.61 13.06 -8.40
CA TYR A 254 9.94 13.24 -7.12
C TYR A 254 9.61 11.90 -6.48
N MET A 255 8.97 10.99 -7.21
CA MET A 255 8.67 9.64 -6.73
C MET A 255 9.93 8.89 -6.32
N TRP A 256 10.98 8.93 -7.15
CA TRP A 256 12.22 8.22 -6.90
C TRP A 256 12.95 8.74 -5.64
N LEU A 257 13.05 10.06 -5.49
CA LEU A 257 13.66 10.68 -4.32
C LEU A 257 12.78 10.56 -3.07
N LEU A 258 11.46 10.55 -3.22
CA LEU A 258 10.54 10.27 -2.12
C LEU A 258 10.81 8.87 -1.55
N LEU A 259 10.98 7.85 -2.39
CA LEU A 259 11.30 6.49 -1.95
C LEU A 259 12.70 6.42 -1.32
N THR A 260 13.72 6.86 -2.05
CA THR A 260 15.13 6.58 -1.71
C THR A 260 15.73 7.58 -0.71
N TYR A 261 15.36 8.85 -0.80
CA TYR A 261 15.97 9.93 -0.01
C TYR A 261 15.10 10.37 1.16
N ALA A 262 13.78 10.43 0.97
CA ALA A 262 12.86 10.96 1.96
C ALA A 262 12.37 9.86 2.91
N ILE A 263 11.84 8.75 2.37
CA ILE A 263 11.39 7.58 3.15
C ILE A 263 12.58 6.68 3.53
N GLY A 264 13.63 6.63 2.71
CA GLY A 264 14.86 5.91 3.04
C GLY A 264 14.93 4.46 2.56
N PHE A 265 14.25 4.12 1.46
CA PHE A 265 14.40 2.80 0.82
C PHE A 265 15.84 2.61 0.34
N THR A 266 16.47 1.54 0.80
CA THR A 266 17.77 1.09 0.29
C THR A 266 17.60 0.28 -0.99
N GLN A 267 18.71 -0.05 -1.65
CA GLN A 267 18.71 -0.91 -2.83
C GLN A 267 18.16 -2.32 -2.55
N SER A 268 18.37 -2.86 -1.35
CA SER A 268 17.80 -4.16 -0.97
C SER A 268 16.27 -4.05 -0.76
N ASP A 269 15.79 -2.95 -0.20
CA ASP A 269 14.35 -2.68 -0.01
C ASP A 269 13.64 -2.52 -1.35
N LEU A 270 14.24 -1.79 -2.30
CA LEU A 270 13.71 -1.63 -3.65
C LEU A 270 13.52 -2.98 -4.36
N LYS A 271 14.43 -3.94 -4.19
CA LYS A 271 14.26 -5.31 -4.75
C LYS A 271 13.01 -6.04 -4.24
N ARG A 272 12.45 -5.61 -3.10
CA ARG A 272 11.21 -6.14 -2.51
C ARG A 272 9.99 -5.25 -2.79
N LEU A 273 10.16 -4.17 -3.56
CA LEU A 273 9.10 -3.23 -3.94
C LEU A 273 8.36 -3.70 -5.21
N THR A 274 7.04 -3.61 -5.17
CA THR A 274 6.15 -3.84 -6.31
C THR A 274 5.26 -2.63 -6.51
N PHE A 275 5.27 -2.03 -7.69
CA PHE A 275 4.29 -1.02 -8.08
C PHE A 275 3.05 -1.72 -8.61
N ALA A 276 1.87 -1.44 -8.05
CA ALA A 276 0.65 -2.16 -8.40
C ALA A 276 -0.57 -1.24 -8.53
N ASN A 277 -1.42 -1.51 -9.51
CA ASN A 277 -2.73 -0.87 -9.67
C ASN A 277 -3.85 -1.80 -9.22
N THR A 278 -3.74 -3.08 -9.58
CA THR A 278 -4.74 -4.10 -9.32
C THR A 278 -4.11 -5.40 -8.84
N PHE A 279 -4.84 -6.11 -8.01
CA PHE A 279 -4.60 -7.49 -7.63
C PHE A 279 -5.71 -8.36 -8.21
N PRO A 280 -5.60 -9.71 -8.20
CA PRO A 280 -6.66 -10.57 -8.76
C PRO A 280 -8.02 -10.35 -8.08
N THR A 281 -8.00 -9.81 -6.87
CA THR A 281 -9.18 -9.44 -6.06
C THR A 281 -9.75 -8.04 -6.39
N GLY A 282 -9.17 -7.30 -7.33
CA GLY A 282 -9.63 -5.97 -7.75
C GLY A 282 -8.62 -4.84 -7.53
N LYS A 283 -9.08 -3.59 -7.65
CA LYS A 283 -8.28 -2.39 -7.34
C LYS A 283 -7.97 -2.33 -5.85
N VAL A 284 -6.71 -2.14 -5.51
CA VAL A 284 -6.26 -2.06 -4.12
C VAL A 284 -6.00 -0.61 -3.74
N GLY A 285 -6.57 -0.23 -2.60
CA GLY A 285 -6.49 1.09 -2.01
C GLY A 285 -7.27 1.11 -0.70
N TRP A 286 -7.23 2.25 0.00
CA TRP A 286 -7.87 2.41 1.31
C TRP A 286 -9.40 2.19 1.28
N THR A 287 -10.05 2.33 0.12
CA THR A 287 -11.51 2.19 -0.02
C THR A 287 -12.03 0.81 0.34
N LEU A 288 -11.32 -0.25 -0.08
CA LEU A 288 -11.70 -1.63 0.24
C LEU A 288 -11.56 -1.91 1.73
N GLY A 289 -10.43 -1.51 2.33
CA GLY A 289 -10.20 -1.65 3.77
C GLY A 289 -11.21 -0.87 4.60
N TYR A 290 -11.53 0.36 4.18
CA TYR A 290 -12.56 1.19 4.82
C TYR A 290 -13.93 0.53 4.76
N MET A 291 -14.35 0.06 3.58
CA MET A 291 -15.63 -0.65 3.41
C MET A 291 -15.70 -1.88 4.32
N ILE A 292 -14.65 -2.70 4.34
CA ILE A 292 -14.56 -3.89 5.19
C ILE A 292 -14.70 -3.54 6.67
N ASN A 293 -14.00 -2.49 7.13
CA ASN A 293 -14.06 -2.05 8.52
C ASN A 293 -15.46 -1.53 8.88
N GLN A 294 -16.05 -0.68 8.05
CA GLN A 294 -17.39 -0.12 8.28
C GLN A 294 -18.50 -1.16 8.24
N THR A 295 -18.31 -2.25 7.50
CA THR A 295 -19.28 -3.35 7.41
C THR A 295 -19.06 -4.44 8.46
N ASN A 296 -18.04 -4.31 9.32
CA ASN A 296 -17.61 -5.36 10.25
C ASN A 296 -17.44 -6.72 9.55
N TYR A 297 -16.98 -6.70 8.29
CA TYR A 297 -16.95 -7.88 7.44
C TYR A 297 -15.79 -8.82 7.78
N ILE A 298 -14.66 -8.28 8.26
CA ILE A 298 -13.58 -9.09 8.81
C ILE A 298 -13.83 -9.31 10.31
N PRO A 299 -14.04 -10.55 10.77
CA PRO A 299 -14.19 -10.83 12.18
C PRO A 299 -12.85 -10.65 12.90
N ALA A 300 -12.93 -10.10 14.12
CA ALA A 300 -11.78 -10.07 15.03
C ALA A 300 -11.34 -11.50 15.42
N GLU A 301 -12.31 -12.42 15.55
CA GLU A 301 -12.08 -13.82 15.90
C GLU A 301 -11.96 -14.73 14.67
N PHE A 302 -11.06 -15.71 14.71
CA PHE A 302 -11.03 -16.77 13.72
C PHE A 302 -12.26 -17.66 13.91
N ARG A 303 -13.19 -17.63 12.97
CA ARG A 303 -14.24 -18.64 12.93
C ARG A 303 -13.62 -19.95 12.47
N GLU A 304 -13.56 -20.94 13.36
CA GLU A 304 -13.33 -22.32 12.95
C GLU A 304 -14.27 -22.65 11.80
N LYS A 305 -13.76 -23.34 10.77
CA LYS A 305 -14.61 -23.83 9.68
C LYS A 305 -15.70 -24.69 10.32
N ALA A 306 -16.94 -24.21 10.30
CA ALA A 306 -18.09 -25.04 10.61
C ALA A 306 -17.95 -26.35 9.82
N LEU A 307 -18.16 -27.49 10.50
CA LEU A 307 -18.16 -28.82 9.87
C LEU A 307 -18.84 -28.72 8.50
N THR A 308 -18.14 -29.13 7.44
CA THR A 308 -18.75 -29.07 6.11
C THR A 308 -20.07 -29.83 6.16
N LYS A 309 -21.08 -29.37 5.40
CA LYS A 309 -22.41 -30.00 5.39
C LYS A 309 -22.30 -31.51 5.17
N THR A 310 -21.36 -31.95 4.33
CA THR A 310 -21.01 -33.35 4.08
C THR A 310 -20.43 -34.06 5.31
N SER A 311 -19.46 -33.44 6.01
CA SER A 311 -18.90 -34.00 7.26
C SER A 311 -19.95 -34.10 8.37
N PHE A 312 -20.82 -33.09 8.49
CA PHE A 312 -21.90 -33.10 9.49
C PHE A 312 -22.94 -34.19 9.20
N ILE A 313 -23.38 -34.30 7.94
CA ILE A 313 -24.31 -35.37 7.53
C ILE A 313 -23.67 -36.75 7.71
N GLY A 314 -22.39 -36.91 7.37
CA GLY A 314 -21.66 -38.16 7.55
C GLY A 314 -21.53 -38.58 9.03
N LEU A 315 -21.24 -37.63 9.92
CA LEU A 315 -21.18 -37.91 11.36
C LEU A 315 -22.56 -38.26 11.92
N LEU A 316 -23.61 -37.57 11.46
CA LEU A 316 -24.98 -37.80 11.93
C LEU A 316 -25.50 -39.17 11.46
N SER A 317 -25.30 -39.51 10.18
CA SER A 317 -25.69 -40.80 9.63
C SER A 317 -24.88 -41.96 10.24
N GLY A 318 -23.58 -41.79 10.41
CA GLY A 318 -22.72 -42.77 11.09
C GLY A 318 -23.16 -43.03 12.53
N SER A 319 -23.49 -41.97 13.28
CA SER A 319 -23.98 -42.09 14.65
C SER A 319 -25.33 -42.81 14.73
N LEU A 320 -26.27 -42.53 13.81
CA LEU A 320 -27.55 -43.22 13.70
C LEU A 320 -27.39 -44.72 13.41
N VAL A 321 -26.47 -45.09 12.51
CA VAL A 321 -26.17 -46.49 12.19
C VAL A 321 -25.59 -47.22 13.41
N LEU A 322 -24.67 -46.58 14.15
CA LEU A 322 -24.12 -47.16 15.38
C LEU A 322 -25.21 -47.40 16.44
N ILE A 323 -26.12 -46.43 16.63
CA ILE A 323 -27.25 -46.58 17.56
C ILE A 323 -28.14 -47.76 17.13
N LEU A 324 -28.48 -47.87 15.84
CA LEU A 324 -29.27 -48.99 15.32
C LEU A 324 -28.58 -50.35 15.56
N ILE A 325 -27.27 -50.44 15.30
CA ILE A 325 -26.51 -51.68 15.53
C ILE A 325 -26.53 -52.05 17.02
N THR A 326 -26.28 -51.09 17.92
CA THR A 326 -26.32 -51.36 19.37
C THR A 326 -27.71 -51.80 19.82
N PHE A 327 -28.78 -51.20 19.29
CA PHE A 327 -30.15 -51.59 19.59
C PHE A 327 -30.48 -53.00 19.12
N ILE A 328 -30.06 -53.38 17.90
CA ILE A 328 -30.22 -54.74 17.38
C ILE A 328 -29.45 -55.75 18.24
N PHE A 329 -28.22 -55.43 18.65
CA PHE A 329 -27.44 -56.28 19.56
C PHE A 329 -28.14 -56.45 20.92
N LEU A 330 -28.72 -55.39 21.48
CA LEU A 330 -29.50 -55.45 22.72
C LEU A 330 -30.77 -56.31 22.56
N LEU A 331 -31.47 -56.20 21.43
CA LEU A 331 -32.63 -57.05 21.14
C LEU A 331 -32.24 -58.52 20.95
N LEU A 332 -31.14 -58.79 20.24
CA LEU A 332 -30.63 -60.16 20.04
C LEU A 332 -30.18 -60.78 21.36
N THR A 333 -29.44 -60.05 22.19
CA THR A 333 -29.03 -60.53 23.51
C THR A 333 -30.24 -60.75 24.43
N CYS A 334 -31.24 -59.86 24.41
CA CYS A 334 -32.49 -60.05 25.14
C CYS A 334 -33.27 -61.28 24.63
N TYR A 335 -33.39 -61.46 23.31
CA TYR A 335 -34.04 -62.63 22.70
C TYR A 335 -33.32 -63.93 23.08
N LEU A 336 -31.99 -63.97 23.02
CA LEU A 336 -31.19 -65.12 23.43
C LEU A 336 -31.33 -65.40 24.94
N CYS A 337 -31.41 -64.37 25.78
CA CYS A 337 -31.69 -64.53 27.21
C CYS A 337 -33.09 -65.10 27.47
N LEU A 338 -34.11 -64.63 26.75
CA LEU A 338 -35.48 -65.15 26.85
C LEU A 338 -35.58 -66.60 26.36
N LYS A 339 -34.91 -66.94 25.25
CA LYS A 339 -34.84 -68.32 24.74
C LYS A 339 -34.08 -69.24 25.70
N LYS A 340 -32.98 -68.78 26.30
CA LYS A 340 -32.26 -69.54 27.35
C LYS A 340 -33.15 -69.78 28.58
N LYS A 341 -33.93 -68.77 28.99
CA LYS A 341 -34.89 -68.90 30.10
C LYS A 341 -36.01 -69.89 29.76
N SER A 342 -36.57 -69.88 28.55
CA SER A 342 -37.60 -70.85 28.13
C SER A 342 -37.03 -72.28 28.03
N THR A 343 -35.79 -72.44 27.57
CA THR A 343 -35.12 -73.75 27.46
C THR A 343 -34.79 -74.34 28.84
N ILE A 344 -34.39 -73.51 29.81
CA ILE A 344 -34.20 -73.95 31.22
C ILE A 344 -35.54 -74.31 31.86
N THR A 345 -36.61 -73.56 31.57
CA THR A 345 -37.95 -73.85 32.10
C THR A 345 -38.54 -75.13 31.49
N ALA A 346 -38.26 -75.42 30.22
CA ALA A 346 -38.63 -76.68 29.56
C ALA A 346 -37.86 -77.89 30.14
N LYS A 347 -36.52 -77.77 30.31
CA LYS A 347 -35.71 -78.81 30.97
C LYS A 347 -36.14 -79.10 32.42
N ASN A 348 -36.56 -78.08 33.17
CA ASN A 348 -37.11 -78.29 34.51
C ASN A 348 -38.46 -79.02 34.47
N LYS A 349 -39.33 -78.76 33.47
CA LYS A 349 -40.59 -79.51 33.32
C LYS A 349 -40.36 -80.98 32.95
N ASP A 350 -39.40 -81.26 32.07
CA ASP A 350 -39.08 -82.63 31.67
C ASP A 350 -38.41 -83.42 32.82
N GLY A 351 -37.54 -82.77 33.61
CA GLY A 351 -36.93 -83.37 34.80
C GLY A 351 -37.92 -83.63 35.96
N TYR A 352 -39.01 -82.87 36.06
CA TYR A 352 -40.09 -83.19 37.01
C TYR A 352 -40.97 -84.37 36.53
N MET A 353 -41.12 -84.57 35.21
CA MET A 353 -41.88 -85.69 34.65
C MET A 353 -41.12 -87.02 34.80
N GLU A 354 -39.80 -87.03 34.58
CA GLU A 354 -38.94 -88.23 34.77
C GLU A 354 -38.80 -88.64 36.26
N ALA A 355 -38.89 -87.69 37.20
CA ALA A 355 -38.83 -87.99 38.64
C ALA A 355 -40.14 -88.60 39.19
N THR A 356 -41.28 -88.43 38.51
CA THR A 356 -42.56 -89.03 38.91
C THR A 356 -42.78 -90.47 38.42
N GLU A 357 -41.97 -90.97 37.47
CA GLU A 357 -42.12 -92.35 36.96
C GLU A 357 -41.23 -93.36 37.72
N GLN A 358 -40.31 -92.91 38.57
CA GLN A 358 -39.49 -93.77 39.45
C GLN A 358 -39.97 -93.86 40.90
N ALA A 359 -41.13 -93.27 41.24
CA ALA A 359 -41.65 -93.23 42.61
C ALA A 359 -42.98 -93.99 42.83
N ASN A 360 -43.39 -94.86 41.91
CA ASN A 360 -44.50 -95.80 42.10
C ASN A 360 -44.05 -97.24 41.83
N VAL A 361 -43.57 -97.89 42.90
CA VAL A 361 -43.70 -99.33 43.14
C VAL A 361 -44.99 -99.55 43.92
#